data_AF-A0A6H9SK99-F1
#
_entry.id   AF-A0A6H9SK99-F1
#
_cell.length_a   1.000
_cell.length_b   1.000
_cell.length_c   1.000
_cell.angle_alpha   90.00
_cell.angle_beta   90.00
_cell.angle_gamma   90.00
#
_symmetry.space_group_name_H-M   'P 1'
#
loop_
_entity.id
_entity.type
_entity.pdbx_description
1 polymer ?
#
loop_
_entity_poly.entity_id
_entity_poly.type
_entity_poly.pdbx_seq_one_letter_code
_entity_poly.pdbx_strand_id
1 'polypeptide(L)'
;RALLGWLHDAPPSDYRRWISLGLIFSLVGDVLLAWPGDLFVFGLGAFLLAHLAYLKAYLSDCRRPALLPLALALGIGAVLLGILVSNGLGPLLVPVIVYGLAISAMLWRALARLGSGVPKRSAWLAAAGALAFVFSDSLIGINRFVQPFHAAPYLIIVSYWLGQWGITASAFIQ
;
A
#
# COMPACT_ATOMS: atom_id res chain seq x y z
N ARG A 1 6.42 -13.29 7.46
CA ARG A 1 6.07 -14.68 7.90
C ARG A 1 5.13 -14.68 9.12
N ALA A 2 5.41 -13.92 10.20
CA ALA A 2 4.53 -13.84 11.38
C ALA A 2 3.08 -13.39 11.07
N LEU A 3 2.90 -12.38 10.21
CA LEU A 3 1.56 -11.87 9.86
C LEU A 3 0.69 -12.87 9.08
N LEU A 4 1.29 -13.69 8.20
CA LEU A 4 0.57 -14.71 7.44
C LEU A 4 0.09 -15.85 8.35
N GLY A 5 0.90 -16.22 9.35
CA GLY A 5 0.50 -17.19 10.37
C GLY A 5 -0.63 -16.63 11.24
N TRP A 6 -0.53 -15.37 11.65
CA TRP A 6 -1.58 -14.71 12.41
C TRP A 6 -2.91 -14.67 11.63
N LEU A 7 -2.88 -14.24 10.35
CA LEU A 7 -4.08 -14.10 9.51
C LEU A 7 -4.81 -15.44 9.28
N HIS A 8 -4.15 -16.58 9.47
CA HIS A 8 -4.80 -17.90 9.39
C HIS A 8 -5.92 -18.07 10.43
N ASP A 9 -5.79 -17.42 11.59
CA ASP A 9 -6.74 -17.49 12.71
C ASP A 9 -7.97 -16.60 12.53
N ALA A 10 -7.97 -15.68 11.55
CA ALA A 10 -9.14 -14.86 11.24
C ALA A 10 -10.23 -15.70 10.52
N PRO A 11 -11.53 -15.44 10.67
CA PRO A 11 -12.57 -16.19 9.97
C PRO A 11 -12.37 -16.13 8.44
N PRO A 12 -12.59 -17.24 7.71
CA PRO A 12 -12.38 -17.27 6.27
C PRO A 12 -13.40 -16.37 5.56
N SER A 13 -12.90 -15.28 4.96
CA SER A 13 -13.68 -14.36 4.13
C SER A 13 -12.94 -14.07 2.82
N ASP A 14 -13.67 -13.66 1.78
CA ASP A 14 -13.06 -13.21 0.53
C ASP A 14 -12.05 -12.09 0.79
N TYR A 15 -12.35 -11.21 1.74
CA TYR A 15 -11.45 -10.17 2.20
C TYR A 15 -10.13 -10.72 2.74
N ARG A 16 -10.18 -11.67 3.69
CA ARG A 16 -8.98 -12.33 4.24
C ARG A 16 -8.12 -12.92 3.13
N ARG A 17 -8.74 -13.56 2.14
CA ARG A 17 -8.04 -14.17 0.99
C ARG A 17 -7.27 -13.13 0.17
N TRP A 18 -7.89 -11.99 -0.14
CA TRP A 18 -7.24 -10.92 -0.89
C TRP A 18 -6.14 -10.22 -0.07
N ILE A 19 -6.33 -10.01 1.23
CA ILE A 19 -5.29 -9.50 2.14
C ILE A 19 -4.11 -10.49 2.23
N SER A 20 -4.38 -11.79 2.36
CA SER A 20 -3.33 -12.83 2.35
C SER A 20 -2.50 -12.76 1.08
N LEU A 21 -3.18 -12.64 -0.06
CA LEU A 21 -2.53 -12.60 -1.36
C LEU A 21 -1.65 -11.35 -1.50
N GLY A 22 -2.15 -10.20 -1.02
CA GLY A 22 -1.36 -8.97 -0.99
C GLY A 22 -0.12 -9.09 -0.11
N LEU A 23 -0.22 -9.70 1.07
CA LEU A 23 0.92 -9.95 1.97
C LEU A 23 1.98 -10.85 1.32
N ILE A 24 1.56 -11.88 0.57
CA ILE A 24 2.47 -12.75 -0.17
C ILE A 24 3.20 -11.95 -1.26
N PHE A 25 2.48 -11.13 -2.02
CA PHE A 25 3.10 -10.30 -3.05
C PHE A 25 4.01 -9.22 -2.46
N SER A 26 3.67 -8.61 -1.33
CA SER A 26 4.57 -7.69 -0.62
C SER A 26 5.84 -8.40 -0.15
N LEU A 27 5.74 -9.63 0.36
CA LEU A 27 6.91 -10.41 0.75
C LEU A 27 7.81 -10.72 -0.46
N VAL A 28 7.23 -11.04 -1.62
CA VAL A 28 7.98 -11.23 -2.86
C VAL A 28 8.65 -9.90 -3.27
N GLY A 29 7.94 -8.78 -3.15
CA GLY A 29 8.47 -7.44 -3.40
C GLY A 29 9.67 -7.12 -2.51
N ASP A 30 9.58 -7.39 -1.20
CA ASP A 30 10.66 -7.21 -0.24
C ASP A 30 11.92 -8.00 -0.65
N VAL A 31 11.74 -9.27 -1.04
CA VAL A 31 12.84 -10.14 -1.48
C VAL A 31 13.48 -9.61 -2.77
N LEU A 32 12.67 -9.14 -3.73
CA LEU A 32 13.16 -8.58 -4.98
C LEU A 32 13.89 -7.24 -4.79
N LEU A 33 13.41 -6.38 -3.88
CA LEU A 33 14.06 -5.12 -3.54
C LEU A 33 15.36 -5.31 -2.74
N ALA A 34 15.44 -6.36 -1.91
CA ALA A 34 16.65 -6.69 -1.17
C ALA A 34 17.71 -7.44 -1.99
N TRP A 35 17.35 -7.93 -3.18
CA TRP A 35 18.25 -8.70 -4.03
C TRP A 35 19.35 -7.81 -4.64
N PRO A 36 20.62 -8.27 -4.68
CA PRO A 36 21.74 -7.50 -5.23
C PRO A 36 21.80 -7.48 -6.77
N GLY A 37 20.70 -7.09 -7.41
CA GLY A 37 20.60 -6.77 -8.84
C GLY A 37 19.55 -5.68 -9.01
N ASP A 38 19.56 -4.92 -10.10
CA ASP A 38 18.58 -3.84 -10.39
C ASP A 38 17.15 -4.39 -10.64
N LEU A 39 16.62 -5.19 -9.72
CA LEU A 39 15.29 -5.77 -9.72
C LEU A 39 14.25 -4.83 -9.13
N PHE A 40 14.58 -3.54 -8.98
CA PHE A 40 13.67 -2.51 -8.45
C PHE A 40 12.32 -2.52 -9.19
N VAL A 41 12.33 -2.62 -10.52
CA VAL A 41 11.09 -2.66 -11.33
C VAL A 41 10.27 -3.91 -11.04
N PHE A 42 10.91 -5.06 -10.82
CA PHE A 42 10.23 -6.29 -10.45
C PHE A 42 9.66 -6.22 -9.03
N GLY A 43 10.41 -5.63 -8.08
CA GLY A 43 9.93 -5.31 -6.74
C GLY A 43 8.71 -4.39 -6.78
N LEU A 44 8.78 -3.30 -7.55
CA LEU A 44 7.68 -2.37 -7.79
C LEU A 44 6.46 -3.09 -8.39
N GLY A 45 6.68 -4.01 -9.33
CA GLY A 45 5.63 -4.85 -9.93
C GLY A 45 4.98 -5.81 -8.92
N ALA A 46 5.76 -6.43 -8.04
CA ALA A 46 5.22 -7.27 -6.98
C ALA A 46 4.40 -6.44 -5.97
N PHE A 47 4.89 -5.28 -5.56
CA PHE A 47 4.11 -4.36 -4.74
C PHE A 47 2.86 -3.84 -5.44
N LEU A 48 2.90 -3.58 -6.74
CA LEU A 48 1.72 -3.23 -7.53
C LEU A 48 0.64 -4.31 -7.41
N LEU A 49 1.00 -5.58 -7.58
CA LEU A 49 0.07 -6.70 -7.40
C LEU A 49 -0.47 -6.78 -5.96
N ALA A 50 0.36 -6.47 -4.96
CA ALA A 50 -0.08 -6.39 -3.57
C ALA A 50 -1.15 -5.30 -3.37
N HIS A 51 -0.93 -4.10 -3.91
CA HIS A 51 -1.89 -2.99 -3.85
C HIS A 51 -3.19 -3.34 -4.56
N LEU A 52 -3.15 -4.01 -5.71
CA LEU A 52 -4.35 -4.45 -6.42
C LEU A 52 -5.12 -5.53 -5.63
N ALA A 53 -4.42 -6.42 -4.94
CA ALA A 53 -5.05 -7.40 -4.06
C ALA A 53 -5.75 -6.70 -2.88
N TYR A 54 -5.09 -5.76 -2.21
CA TYR A 54 -5.70 -4.95 -1.14
C TYR A 54 -6.88 -4.12 -1.62
N LEU A 55 -6.75 -3.49 -2.79
CA LEU A 55 -7.83 -2.77 -3.46
C LEU A 55 -9.07 -3.65 -3.65
N LYS A 56 -8.87 -4.88 -4.16
CA LYS A 56 -9.95 -5.83 -4.37
C LYS A 56 -10.58 -6.29 -3.05
N ALA A 57 -9.78 -6.47 -2.00
CA ALA A 57 -10.29 -6.73 -0.65
C ALA A 57 -11.21 -5.59 -0.19
N TYR A 58 -10.77 -4.33 -0.29
CA TYR A 58 -11.61 -3.20 0.13
C TYR A 58 -12.89 -3.04 -0.71
N LEU A 59 -12.85 -3.42 -1.99
CA LEU A 59 -14.04 -3.42 -2.87
C LEU A 59 -15.05 -4.53 -2.55
N SER A 60 -14.61 -5.67 -2.01
CA SER A 60 -15.54 -6.74 -1.64
C SER A 60 -16.45 -6.31 -0.50
N ASP A 61 -15.92 -5.50 0.43
CA ASP A 61 -16.66 -5.00 1.58
C ASP A 61 -17.48 -3.74 1.30
N CYS A 62 -16.88 -2.77 0.59
CA CYS A 62 -17.46 -1.44 0.44
C CYS A 62 -17.27 -0.96 -0.99
N ARG A 63 -18.40 -0.72 -1.68
CA ARG A 63 -18.45 -0.17 -3.04
C ARG A 63 -18.86 1.30 -3.09
N ARG A 64 -18.93 1.97 -1.94
CA ARG A 64 -19.31 3.39 -1.86
C ARG A 64 -18.28 4.25 -2.59
N PRO A 65 -18.66 5.12 -3.53
CA PRO A 65 -17.71 5.91 -4.32
C PRO A 65 -16.90 6.91 -3.50
N ALA A 66 -17.45 7.49 -2.43
CA ALA A 66 -16.74 8.35 -1.48
C ALA A 66 -15.78 9.37 -2.15
N LEU A 67 -16.37 10.38 -2.80
CA LEU A 67 -15.64 11.37 -3.62
C LEU A 67 -14.60 12.18 -2.83
N LEU A 68 -14.85 12.46 -1.54
CA LEU A 68 -13.89 13.17 -0.69
C LEU A 68 -12.62 12.33 -0.44
N PRO A 69 -12.70 11.07 0.01
CA PRO A 69 -11.55 10.16 0.02
C PRO A 69 -10.84 10.00 -1.32
N LEU A 70 -11.57 10.02 -2.44
CA LEU A 70 -10.98 9.95 -3.77
C LEU A 70 -10.12 11.19 -4.06
N ALA A 71 -10.68 12.37 -3.84
CA ALA A 71 -9.96 13.63 -4.04
C ALA A 71 -8.72 13.72 -3.14
N LEU A 72 -8.81 13.26 -1.89
CA LEU A 72 -7.66 13.22 -0.98
C LEU A 72 -6.56 12.27 -1.47
N ALA A 73 -6.92 11.04 -1.85
CA ALA A 73 -5.95 10.05 -2.30
C ALA A 73 -5.30 10.42 -3.64
N LEU A 74 -6.07 11.01 -4.55
CA LEU A 74 -5.55 11.57 -5.81
C LEU A 74 -4.69 12.81 -5.56
N GLY A 75 -5.07 13.69 -4.63
CA GLY A 75 -4.28 14.87 -4.26
C GLY A 75 -2.92 14.49 -3.69
N ILE A 76 -2.88 13.55 -2.74
CA ILE A 76 -1.64 13.01 -2.18
C ILE A 76 -0.79 12.37 -3.29
N GLY A 77 -1.40 11.50 -4.11
CA GLY A 77 -0.70 10.84 -5.21
C GLY A 77 -0.14 11.82 -6.25
N ALA A 78 -0.90 12.86 -6.61
CA ALA A 78 -0.49 13.86 -7.59
C ALA A 78 0.66 14.73 -7.07
N VAL A 79 0.63 15.15 -5.79
CA VAL A 79 1.73 15.90 -5.17
C VAL A 79 3.00 15.08 -5.16
N LEU A 80 2.94 13.83 -4.69
CA LEU A 80 4.08 12.93 -4.64
C LEU A 80 4.63 12.66 -6.03
N LEU A 81 3.76 12.29 -6.98
CA LEU A 81 4.15 12.04 -8.35
C LEU A 81 4.79 13.28 -9.00
N GLY A 82 4.25 14.47 -8.74
CA GLY A 82 4.82 15.74 -9.21
C GLY A 82 6.24 15.98 -8.70
N ILE A 83 6.50 15.71 -7.42
CA ILE A 83 7.83 15.78 -6.82
C ILE A 83 8.78 14.77 -7.48
N LEU A 84 8.33 13.54 -7.69
CA LEU A 84 9.17 12.49 -8.28
C LEU A 84 9.49 12.81 -9.76
N VAL A 85 8.49 13.24 -10.53
CA VAL A 85 8.65 13.58 -11.95
C VAL A 85 9.57 14.78 -12.14
N SER A 86 9.48 15.81 -11.29
CA SER A 86 10.34 17.00 -11.37
C SER A 86 11.82 16.70 -11.12
N ASN A 87 12.14 15.60 -10.43
CA ASN A 87 13.50 15.15 -10.18
C ASN A 87 14.04 14.16 -11.23
N GLY A 88 13.28 13.88 -12.30
CA GLY A 88 13.76 13.14 -13.47
C GLY A 88 13.75 11.61 -13.33
N LEU A 89 12.58 11.00 -13.47
CA LEU A 89 12.38 9.54 -13.42
C LEU A 89 12.95 8.76 -14.63
N GLY A 90 13.24 9.44 -15.74
CA GLY A 90 13.72 8.83 -16.98
C GLY A 90 12.83 7.66 -17.44
N PRO A 91 13.40 6.46 -17.72
CA PRO A 91 12.62 5.31 -18.20
C PRO A 91 11.64 4.73 -17.17
N LEU A 92 11.77 5.11 -15.89
CA LEU A 92 10.89 4.63 -14.81
C LEU A 92 9.62 5.48 -14.64
N LEU A 93 9.43 6.51 -15.47
CA LEU A 93 8.26 7.39 -15.40
C LEU A 93 6.94 6.61 -15.52
N VAL A 94 6.80 5.77 -16.54
CA VAL A 94 5.56 4.99 -16.75
C VAL A 94 5.32 4.00 -15.61
N PRO A 95 6.28 3.15 -15.19
CA PRO A 95 6.12 2.29 -14.03
C PRO A 95 5.69 3.03 -12.75
N VAL A 96 6.31 4.17 -12.46
CA VAL A 96 6.01 4.96 -11.25
C VAL A 96 4.64 5.60 -11.30
N ILE A 97 4.18 6.08 -12.46
CA ILE A 97 2.80 6.59 -12.64
C ILE A 97 1.78 5.48 -12.39
N VAL A 98 1.95 4.32 -13.04
CA VAL A 98 1.04 3.18 -12.88
C VAL A 98 0.99 2.73 -11.42
N TYR A 99 2.15 2.68 -10.77
CA TYR A 99 2.25 2.38 -9.35
C TYR A 99 1.52 3.41 -8.48
N GLY A 100 1.79 4.70 -8.70
CA GLY A 100 1.18 5.81 -7.99
C GLY A 100 -0.35 5.79 -8.08
N LEU A 101 -0.89 5.50 -9.26
CA LEU A 101 -2.34 5.37 -9.46
C LEU A 101 -2.91 4.18 -8.67
N ALA A 102 -2.24 3.04 -8.67
CA ALA A 102 -2.69 1.85 -7.96
C ALA A 102 -2.68 2.03 -6.43
N ILE A 103 -1.61 2.62 -5.88
CA ILE A 103 -1.51 2.88 -4.45
C ILE A 103 -2.50 3.96 -4.00
N SER A 104 -2.72 5.01 -4.81
CA SER A 104 -3.78 6.00 -4.56
C SER A 104 -5.17 5.38 -4.62
N ALA A 105 -5.45 4.47 -5.56
CA ALA A 105 -6.72 3.75 -5.61
C ALA A 105 -6.92 2.88 -4.36
N MET A 106 -5.88 2.18 -3.92
CA MET A 106 -5.89 1.37 -2.69
C MET A 106 -6.17 2.24 -1.45
N LEU A 107 -5.51 3.39 -1.32
CA LEU A 107 -5.74 4.36 -0.25
C LEU A 107 -7.16 4.92 -0.26
N TRP A 108 -7.65 5.33 -1.44
CA TRP A 108 -9.03 5.79 -1.61
C TRP A 108 -10.02 4.76 -1.09
N ARG A 109 -9.84 3.48 -1.47
CA ARG A 109 -10.74 2.43 -1.05
C ARG A 109 -10.67 2.12 0.43
N ALA A 110 -9.48 2.18 1.04
CA ALA A 110 -9.31 2.02 2.48
C ALA A 110 -10.05 3.15 3.23
N LEU A 111 -9.86 4.41 2.81
CA LEU A 111 -10.54 5.57 3.39
C LEU A 111 -12.06 5.55 3.17
N ALA A 112 -12.53 5.04 2.03
CA ALA A 112 -13.95 4.91 1.74
C ALA A 112 -14.69 3.89 2.63
N ARG A 113 -13.95 3.05 3.39
CA ARG A 113 -14.53 2.21 4.45
C ARG A 113 -14.89 3.02 5.69
N LEU A 114 -14.25 4.17 5.93
CA LEU A 114 -14.59 5.06 7.03
C LEU A 114 -16.00 5.63 6.83
N GLY A 115 -16.88 5.45 7.82
CA GLY A 115 -18.29 5.87 7.71
C GLY A 115 -19.12 5.02 6.75
N SER A 116 -18.69 3.78 6.47
CA SER A 116 -19.51 2.75 5.84
C SER A 116 -20.17 1.82 6.88
N GLY A 117 -20.89 0.80 6.42
CA GLY A 117 -21.48 -0.23 7.30
C GLY A 117 -20.46 -1.25 7.86
N VAL A 118 -19.19 -1.16 7.46
CA VAL A 118 -18.10 -2.00 7.97
C VAL A 118 -17.79 -1.63 9.43
N PRO A 119 -17.39 -2.59 10.29
CA PRO A 119 -16.99 -2.29 11.67
C PRO A 119 -15.97 -1.14 11.74
N LYS A 120 -16.29 -0.11 12.53
CA LYS A 120 -15.50 1.13 12.62
C LYS A 120 -14.02 0.85 12.88
N ARG A 121 -13.72 -0.13 13.75
CA ARG A 121 -12.34 -0.51 14.10
C ARG A 121 -11.59 -1.14 12.92
N SER A 122 -12.24 -2.00 12.12
CA SER A 122 -11.64 -2.56 10.90
C SER A 122 -11.37 -1.46 9.87
N ALA A 123 -12.33 -0.57 9.64
CA ALA A 123 -12.17 0.54 8.71
C ALA A 123 -11.02 1.48 9.11
N TRP A 124 -10.90 1.82 10.40
CA TRP A 124 -9.80 2.64 10.92
C TRP A 124 -8.43 1.97 10.78
N LEU A 125 -8.33 0.67 11.10
CA LEU A 125 -7.06 -0.07 10.96
C LEU A 125 -6.61 -0.17 9.50
N ALA A 126 -7.54 -0.41 8.58
CA ALA A 126 -7.22 -0.43 7.16
C ALA A 126 -6.82 0.95 6.62
N ALA A 127 -7.53 2.01 7.03
CA ALA A 127 -7.19 3.38 6.63
C ALA A 127 -5.82 3.80 7.17
N ALA A 128 -5.55 3.57 8.45
CA ALA A 128 -4.25 3.86 9.07
C ALA A 128 -3.13 3.02 8.44
N GLY A 129 -3.39 1.73 8.19
CA GLY A 129 -2.45 0.83 7.53
C GLY A 129 -2.12 1.26 6.10
N ALA A 130 -3.14 1.61 5.31
CA ALA A 130 -2.95 2.13 3.94
C ALA A 130 -2.18 3.46 3.91
N LEU A 131 -2.47 4.36 4.85
CA LEU A 131 -1.76 5.64 4.96
C LEU A 131 -0.28 5.44 5.33
N ALA A 132 0.01 4.55 6.28
CA ALA A 132 1.38 4.20 6.65
C ALA A 132 2.14 3.52 5.50
N PHE A 133 1.45 2.69 4.70
CA PHE A 133 2.02 2.07 3.50
C PHE A 133 2.39 3.12 2.44
N VAL A 134 1.45 4.02 2.11
CA VAL A 134 1.69 5.14 1.19
C VAL A 134 2.86 5.99 1.66
N PHE A 135 2.95 6.28 2.96
CA PHE A 135 4.07 7.01 3.54
C PHE A 135 5.39 6.27 3.35
N SER A 136 5.44 4.96 3.62
CA SER A 136 6.63 4.12 3.40
C SER A 136 7.11 4.18 1.95
N ASP A 137 6.20 3.97 0.99
CA ASP A 137 6.54 3.97 -0.44
C ASP A 137 6.95 5.36 -0.95
N SER A 138 6.34 6.41 -0.40
CA SER A 138 6.74 7.79 -0.69
C SER A 138 8.20 8.01 -0.28
N LEU A 139 8.60 7.49 0.89
CA LEU A 139 9.98 7.58 1.34
C LEU A 139 10.94 6.76 0.47
N ILE A 140 10.53 5.58 -0.02
CA ILE A 140 11.32 4.80 -0.98
C ILE A 140 11.55 5.63 -2.26
N GLY A 141 10.49 6.21 -2.82
CA GLY A 141 10.56 7.05 -4.01
C GLY A 141 11.45 8.29 -3.83
N ILE A 142 11.27 9.02 -2.73
CA ILE A 142 12.07 10.21 -2.40
C ILE A 142 13.55 9.82 -2.20
N ASN A 143 13.82 8.76 -1.45
CA ASN A 143 15.20 8.31 -1.17
C ASN A 143 15.92 7.82 -2.45
N ARG A 144 15.19 7.26 -3.41
CA ARG A 144 15.74 6.74 -4.67
C ARG A 144 15.89 7.80 -5.76
N PHE A 145 14.92 8.71 -5.91
CA PHE A 145 14.81 9.62 -7.06
C PHE A 145 15.06 11.09 -6.75
N VAL A 146 14.92 11.52 -5.49
CA VAL A 146 15.08 12.93 -5.11
C VAL A 146 16.42 13.13 -4.41
N GLN A 147 16.54 12.56 -3.21
CA GLN A 147 17.76 12.66 -2.42
C GLN A 147 17.83 11.52 -1.40
N PRO A 148 18.91 10.72 -1.39
CA PRO A 148 19.10 9.73 -0.35
C PRO A 148 19.38 10.39 1.00
N PHE A 149 18.83 9.84 2.08
CA PHE A 149 19.08 10.34 3.43
C PHE A 149 19.21 9.20 4.45
N HIS A 150 20.05 9.37 5.47
CA HIS A 150 20.44 8.28 6.39
C HIS A 150 19.29 7.70 7.21
N ALA A 151 18.25 8.50 7.51
CA ALA A 151 17.09 8.03 8.26
C ALA A 151 16.08 7.24 7.39
N ALA A 152 16.21 7.26 6.06
CA ALA A 152 15.21 6.69 5.16
C ALA A 152 14.95 5.20 5.41
N PRO A 153 15.98 4.32 5.51
CA PRO A 153 15.75 2.89 5.68
C PRO A 153 14.96 2.57 6.96
N TYR A 154 15.22 3.31 8.04
CA TYR A 154 14.53 3.15 9.32
C TYR A 154 13.08 3.61 9.25
N LEU A 155 12.82 4.79 8.67
CA LEU A 155 11.46 5.31 8.53
C LEU A 155 10.63 4.44 7.58
N ILE A 156 11.22 3.97 6.49
CA ILE A 156 10.59 3.05 5.52
C ILE A 156 10.16 1.78 6.24
N ILE A 157 11.07 1.10 6.94
CA ILE A 157 10.74 -0.20 7.54
C ILE A 157 9.71 -0.08 8.68
N VAL A 158 9.81 0.97 9.51
CA VAL A 158 8.85 1.19 10.60
C VAL A 158 7.46 1.47 10.05
N SER A 159 7.34 2.39 9.10
CA SER A 159 6.05 2.72 8.48
C SER A 159 5.48 1.55 7.66
N TYR A 160 6.35 0.78 7.01
CA TYR A 160 5.98 -0.44 6.28
C TYR A 160 5.36 -1.48 7.20
N TRP A 161 6.03 -1.82 8.31
CA TRP A 161 5.53 -2.83 9.25
C TRP A 161 4.24 -2.37 9.94
N LEU A 162 4.13 -1.08 10.29
CA LEU A 162 2.88 -0.50 10.79
C LEU A 162 1.76 -0.58 9.75
N GLY A 163 2.08 -0.33 8.48
CA GLY A 163 1.17 -0.44 7.36
C GLY A 163 0.64 -1.85 7.18
N GLN A 164 1.55 -2.82 7.02
CA GLN A 164 1.21 -4.24 6.90
C GLN A 164 0.42 -4.74 8.10
N TRP A 165 0.82 -4.36 9.32
CA TRP A 165 0.10 -4.73 10.53
C TRP A 165 -1.32 -4.17 10.56
N GLY A 166 -1.52 -2.88 10.25
CA GLY A 166 -2.85 -2.27 10.21
C GLY A 166 -3.77 -2.91 9.18
N ILE A 167 -3.26 -3.17 7.97
CA ILE A 167 -3.99 -3.86 6.90
C ILE A 167 -4.37 -5.28 7.34
N THR A 168 -3.43 -6.04 7.90
CA THR A 168 -3.66 -7.41 8.39
C THR A 168 -4.66 -7.43 9.55
N ALA A 169 -4.49 -6.55 10.53
CA ALA A 169 -5.35 -6.43 11.71
C ALA A 169 -6.80 -6.08 11.34
N SER A 170 -7.00 -5.33 10.25
CA SER A 170 -8.35 -5.00 9.78
C SER A 170 -9.18 -6.23 9.35
N ALA A 171 -8.53 -7.32 8.94
CA ALA A 171 -9.19 -8.56 8.53
C ALA A 171 -9.73 -9.40 9.71
N PHE A 172 -9.23 -9.19 10.94
CA PHE A 172 -9.69 -9.92 12.13
C PHE A 172 -10.96 -9.36 12.75
N ILE A 173 -11.21 -8.07 12.51
CA ILE A 173 -12.27 -7.31 13.19
C ILE A 173 -13.41 -7.01 12.21
N GLN A 174 -13.57 -7.89 11.23
CA GLN A 174 -14.44 -7.71 10.09
C GLN A 174 -15.75 -8.47 10.26
#